data_AF-A0A9E2UKY2-F1
#
_entry.id   AF-A0A9E2UKY2-F1
#
_cell.length_a   1.000
_cell.length_b   1.000
_cell.length_c   1.000
_cell.angle_alpha   90.00
_cell.angle_beta   90.00
_cell.angle_gamma   90.00
#
_symmetry.space_group_name_H-M   'P 1'
#
loop_
_entity.id
_entity.type
_entity.pdbx_description
1 polymer ?
#
loop_
_entity_poly.entity_id
_entity_poly.type
_entity_poly.pdbx_seq_one_letter_code
_entity_poly.pdbx_strand_id
1 'polypeptide(L)'
;MAVVTRDGDAGAAAGASRPAAVTRLFASMAGLDWLSKAWWTCLSISLFAGLWELCWALGWADPKLLPPPHIFLGNIGEQAKFFNTATRWQVGQAMNAGPSPWESVLITVAATTMRVFVGLVIASMLGIAIGVLVRYWRLFDRLVLPTVTLLSPVSPIAWLPVAIFLFGIG
;
A
#
# COMPACT_ATOMS: atom_id res chain seq x y z
N MET A 1 49.17 61.51 5.27
CA MET A 1 49.84 61.03 6.50
C MET A 1 49.00 59.91 7.07
N ALA A 2 49.46 58.69 7.37
CA ALA A 2 50.72 58.02 7.12
C ALA A 2 50.40 56.51 7.11
N VAL A 3 51.01 55.79 6.17
CA VAL A 3 51.09 54.32 6.17
C VAL A 3 52.12 53.92 7.23
N VAL A 4 51.80 52.93 8.07
CA VAL A 4 52.80 52.05 8.69
C VAL A 4 52.26 50.63 8.67
N THR A 5 52.93 49.80 7.88
CA THR A 5 52.87 48.34 7.87
C THR A 5 53.66 47.78 9.05
N ARG A 6 53.23 46.64 9.61
CA ARG A 6 54.15 45.61 10.11
C ARG A 6 53.52 44.22 9.92
N ASP A 7 54.13 43.48 9.01
CA ASP A 7 54.11 42.02 8.94
C ASP A 7 54.95 41.42 10.09
N GLY A 8 54.62 40.17 10.40
CA GLY A 8 55.42 39.20 11.14
C GLY A 8 54.65 38.58 12.32
N ASP A 9 54.55 37.27 12.51
CA ASP A 9 55.04 36.12 11.78
C ASP A 9 54.24 34.88 12.20
N ALA A 10 54.24 33.91 11.29
CA ALA A 10 53.90 32.49 11.40
C ALA A 10 53.61 31.90 12.80
N GLY A 11 52.38 31.43 12.98
CA GLY A 11 51.99 30.42 13.97
C GLY A 11 51.23 29.30 13.28
N ALA A 12 51.93 28.21 13.02
CA ALA A 12 51.45 27.04 12.31
C ALA A 12 50.26 26.34 13.01
N ALA A 13 49.49 25.63 12.17
CA ALA A 13 48.80 24.39 12.48
C ALA A 13 47.73 24.40 13.60
N ALA A 14 46.46 24.32 13.18
CA ALA A 14 45.60 23.22 13.62
C ALA A 14 44.38 23.16 12.69
N GLY A 15 44.44 22.28 11.69
CA GLY A 15 43.21 21.77 11.08
C GLY A 15 42.37 21.16 12.18
N ALA A 16 41.24 21.79 12.51
CA ALA A 16 40.20 21.17 13.31
C ALA A 16 39.57 20.04 12.47
N SER A 17 40.27 18.91 12.43
CA SER A 17 39.75 17.64 11.97
C SER A 17 38.55 17.31 12.86
N ARG A 18 37.35 17.58 12.36
CA ARG A 18 36.11 17.03 12.92
C ARG A 18 36.34 15.52 13.13
N PRO A 19 36.19 14.99 14.36
CA PRO A 19 36.59 13.63 14.63
C PRO A 19 35.63 12.69 13.90
N ALA A 20 36.04 12.21 12.73
CA ALA A 20 35.34 11.16 11.97
C ALA A 20 35.11 9.88 12.81
N ALA A 21 35.80 9.75 13.94
CA ALA A 21 35.64 8.68 14.91
C ALA A 21 34.30 8.74 15.68
N VAL A 22 33.79 9.94 16.00
CA VAL A 22 32.52 10.08 16.74
C VAL A 22 31.34 9.67 15.85
N THR A 23 31.38 10.00 14.55
CA THR A 23 30.36 9.59 13.58
C THR A 23 30.31 8.07 13.37
N ARG A 24 31.45 7.37 13.45
CA ARG A 24 31.50 5.90 13.28
C ARG A 24 31.00 5.13 14.50
N LEU A 25 31.17 5.68 15.72
CA LEU A 25 30.64 5.07 16.95
C LEU A 25 29.11 5.14 17.01
N PHE A 26 28.50 6.27 16.63
CA PHE A 26 27.04 6.39 16.53
C PHE A 26 26.43 5.49 15.43
N ALA A 27 27.15 5.28 14.32
CA ALA A 27 26.73 4.33 13.28
C ALA A 27 26.76 2.86 13.76
N SER A 28 27.64 2.52 14.71
CA SER A 28 27.72 1.19 15.33
C SER A 28 26.59 0.93 16.33
N MET A 29 26.07 1.96 17.03
CA MET A 29 24.93 1.81 17.95
C MET A 29 23.59 1.68 17.20
N ALA A 30 23.44 2.33 16.04
CA ALA A 30 22.26 2.18 15.19
C ALA A 30 22.03 0.73 14.71
N GLY A 31 23.10 -0.06 14.58
CA GLY A 31 23.03 -1.49 14.23
C GLY A 31 22.47 -2.37 15.36
N LEU A 32 22.71 -2.02 16.63
CA LEU A 32 22.19 -2.74 17.79
C LEU A 32 20.70 -2.48 18.00
N ASP A 33 20.23 -1.26 17.76
CA ASP A 33 18.81 -0.90 17.91
C ASP A 33 17.92 -1.59 16.88
N TRP A 34 18.39 -1.72 15.64
CA TRP A 34 17.66 -2.47 14.60
C TRP A 34 17.64 -3.97 14.90
N LEU A 35 18.76 -4.54 15.36
CA LEU A 35 18.82 -5.95 15.74
C LEU A 35 17.93 -6.24 16.95
N SER A 36 17.90 -5.34 17.94
CA SER A 36 17.00 -5.43 19.09
C SER A 36 15.53 -5.36 18.66
N LYS A 37 15.16 -4.40 17.80
CA LYS A 37 13.79 -4.31 17.26
C LYS A 37 13.40 -5.56 16.48
N ALA A 38 14.27 -6.03 15.59
CA ALA A 38 14.05 -7.26 14.83
C ALA A 38 13.86 -8.47 15.76
N TRP A 39 14.72 -8.61 16.78
CA TRP A 39 14.62 -9.65 17.80
C TRP A 39 13.28 -9.60 18.54
N TRP A 40 12.89 -8.43 19.04
CA TRP A 40 11.61 -8.26 19.74
C TRP A 40 10.40 -8.52 18.84
N THR A 41 10.46 -8.12 17.58
CA THR A 41 9.39 -8.45 16.62
C THR A 41 9.30 -9.94 16.33
N CYS A 42 10.42 -10.61 16.09
CA CYS A 42 10.45 -12.06 15.87
C CYS A 42 9.94 -12.81 17.10
N LEU A 43 10.41 -12.44 18.30
CA LEU A 43 9.97 -13.04 19.56
C LEU A 43 8.46 -12.85 19.76
N SER A 44 7.92 -11.65 19.51
CA SER A 44 6.48 -11.39 19.61
C SER A 44 5.67 -12.25 18.62
N ILE A 45 6.12 -12.33 17.36
CA ILE A 45 5.46 -13.13 16.32
C ILE A 45 5.49 -14.62 16.70
N SER A 46 6.65 -15.13 17.14
CA SER A 46 6.81 -16.52 17.56
C SER A 46 5.99 -16.86 18.80
N LEU A 47 5.90 -15.96 19.78
CA LEU A 47 5.10 -16.17 20.99
C LEU A 47 3.60 -16.20 20.64
N PHE A 48 3.15 -15.28 19.79
CA PHE A 48 1.76 -15.28 19.32
C PHE A 48 1.44 -16.55 18.51
N ALA A 49 2.29 -16.92 17.55
CA ALA A 49 2.13 -18.14 16.76
C ALA A 49 2.15 -19.40 17.66
N GLY A 50 3.07 -19.48 18.62
CA GLY A 50 3.17 -20.59 19.57
C GLY A 50 1.97 -20.70 20.49
N LEU A 51 1.41 -19.57 20.96
CA LEU A 51 0.17 -19.55 21.74
C LEU A 51 -1.02 -20.07 20.90
N TRP A 52 -1.11 -19.66 19.64
CA TRP A 52 -2.13 -20.16 18.72
C TRP A 52 -2.01 -21.67 18.50
N GLU A 53 -0.80 -22.16 18.20
CA GLU A 53 -0.51 -23.59 18.07
C GLU A 53 -0.91 -24.37 19.33
N LEU A 54 -0.64 -23.81 20.51
CA LEU A 54 -1.00 -24.41 21.80
C LEU A 54 -2.52 -24.45 22.00
N CYS A 55 -3.23 -23.35 21.70
CA CYS A 55 -4.70 -23.31 21.76
C CYS A 55 -5.36 -24.30 20.79
N TRP A 56 -4.77 -24.49 19.60
CA TRP A 56 -5.19 -25.51 18.66
C TRP A 56 -4.92 -26.93 19.20
N ALA A 57 -3.71 -27.18 19.73
CA ALA A 57 -3.32 -28.48 20.28
C ALA A 57 -4.16 -28.90 21.49
N LEU A 58 -4.62 -27.94 22.31
CA LEU A 58 -5.56 -28.16 23.41
C LEU A 58 -7.01 -28.39 22.96
N GLY A 59 -7.31 -28.27 21.66
CA GLY A 59 -8.65 -28.43 21.11
C GLY A 59 -9.60 -27.25 21.40
N TRP A 60 -9.07 -26.10 21.82
CA TRP A 60 -9.88 -24.90 22.09
C TRP A 60 -10.25 -24.14 20.82
N ALA A 61 -9.47 -24.28 19.75
CA ALA A 61 -9.70 -23.65 18.47
C ALA A 61 -10.11 -24.70 17.42
N ASP A 62 -11.31 -24.53 16.84
CA ASP A 62 -11.76 -25.38 15.74
C ASP A 62 -10.81 -25.24 14.53
N PRO A 63 -10.16 -26.32 14.06
CA PRO A 63 -9.19 -26.26 12.96
C PRO A 63 -9.79 -25.75 11.65
N LYS A 64 -11.11 -25.87 11.51
CA LYS A 64 -11.87 -25.41 10.33
C LYS A 64 -12.17 -23.91 10.35
N LEU A 65 -12.22 -23.31 11.54
CA LEU A 65 -12.47 -21.88 11.71
C LEU A 65 -11.16 -21.10 11.85
N LEU A 66 -10.17 -21.66 12.55
CA LEU A 66 -8.90 -21.01 12.87
C LEU A 66 -7.73 -21.99 12.64
N PRO A 67 -7.38 -22.27 11.36
CA PRO A 67 -6.26 -23.15 11.05
C PRO A 67 -4.96 -22.57 11.62
N PRO A 68 -4.19 -23.36 12.40
CA PRO A 68 -2.94 -22.89 13.01
C PRO A 68 -1.90 -22.52 11.94
N PRO A 69 -0.91 -21.68 12.31
CA PRO A 69 0.05 -21.12 11.35
C PRO A 69 0.82 -22.19 10.58
N HIS A 70 1.13 -23.36 11.15
CA HIS A 70 1.82 -24.42 10.39
C HIS A 70 0.98 -25.00 9.24
N ILE A 71 -0.34 -25.16 9.42
CA ILE A 71 -1.26 -25.65 8.38
C ILE A 71 -1.51 -24.56 7.34
N PHE A 72 -1.70 -23.33 7.79
CA PHE A 72 -1.93 -22.20 6.88
C PHE A 72 -0.72 -21.97 5.95
N LEU A 73 0.49 -21.96 6.52
CA LEU A 73 1.73 -21.76 5.76
C LEU A 73 2.04 -22.96 4.86
N GLY A 74 1.77 -24.19 5.31
CA GLY A 74 1.92 -25.39 4.50
C GLY A 74 1.04 -25.38 3.25
N ASN A 75 -0.15 -24.78 3.32
CA ASN A 75 -1.13 -24.76 2.24
C ASN A 75 -1.24 -23.41 1.53
N ILE A 76 -0.35 -22.44 1.79
CA ILE A 76 -0.46 -21.07 1.25
C ILE A 76 -0.54 -21.03 -0.28
N GLY A 77 0.16 -21.94 -0.96
CA GLY A 77 0.12 -22.07 -2.42
C GLY A 77 -1.23 -22.60 -2.92
N GLU A 78 -1.84 -23.54 -2.21
CA GLU A 78 -3.17 -24.04 -2.54
C GLU A 78 -4.26 -23.01 -2.25
N GLN A 79 -4.06 -22.14 -1.26
CA GLN A 79 -5.00 -21.08 -0.94
C GLN A 79 -5.14 -20.07 -2.08
N ALA A 80 -4.13 -19.93 -2.95
CA ALA A 80 -4.18 -19.01 -4.07
C ALA A 80 -5.36 -19.32 -5.05
N LYS A 81 -5.90 -20.55 -5.06
CA LYS A 81 -7.11 -20.91 -5.82
C LYS A 81 -8.36 -20.16 -5.35
N PHE A 82 -8.43 -19.77 -4.08
CA PHE A 82 -9.59 -19.06 -3.52
C PHE A 82 -9.66 -17.59 -3.94
N PHE A 83 -8.61 -17.06 -4.56
CA PHE A 83 -8.68 -15.72 -5.13
C PHE A 83 -9.54 -15.66 -6.40
N ASN A 84 -9.92 -16.79 -7.01
CA ASN A 84 -10.67 -16.78 -8.27
C ASN A 84 -11.94 -15.90 -8.21
N THR A 85 -11.89 -14.75 -8.88
CA THR A 85 -12.99 -13.80 -8.96
C THR A 85 -13.93 -14.06 -10.15
N ALA A 86 -13.50 -14.84 -11.15
CA ALA A 86 -14.26 -15.08 -12.38
C ALA A 86 -15.37 -16.13 -12.22
N THR A 87 -15.14 -17.17 -11.40
CA THR A 87 -16.11 -18.26 -11.19
C THR A 87 -16.80 -18.22 -9.82
N ARG A 88 -16.49 -17.21 -8.98
CA ARG A 88 -17.04 -17.05 -7.63
C ARG A 88 -18.58 -17.13 -7.57
N TRP A 89 -19.23 -16.66 -8.63
CA TRP A 89 -20.69 -16.56 -8.73
C TRP A 89 -21.32 -17.70 -9.54
N GLN A 90 -20.54 -18.72 -9.94
CA GLN A 90 -21.05 -19.88 -10.65
C GLN A 90 -21.54 -20.95 -9.65
N VAL A 91 -22.85 -21.17 -9.62
CA VAL A 91 -23.48 -22.20 -8.78
C VAL A 91 -23.17 -23.59 -9.35
N GLY A 92 -22.64 -24.50 -8.53
CA GLY A 92 -22.38 -25.89 -8.91
C GLY A 92 -20.96 -26.21 -9.41
N GLN A 93 -20.01 -25.28 -9.29
CA GLN A 93 -18.59 -25.54 -9.59
C GLN A 93 -17.99 -26.53 -8.57
N ALA A 94 -17.40 -27.63 -9.05
CA ALA A 94 -16.68 -28.57 -8.19
C ALA A 94 -15.42 -27.90 -7.62
N MET A 95 -15.08 -28.19 -6.35
CA MET A 95 -13.96 -27.56 -5.62
C MET A 95 -12.57 -27.77 -6.29
N ASN A 96 -12.48 -28.69 -7.26
CA ASN A 96 -11.29 -29.02 -8.04
C ASN A 96 -11.41 -28.69 -9.54
N ALA A 97 -12.53 -28.13 -10.00
CA ALA A 97 -12.74 -27.73 -11.40
C ALA A 97 -12.29 -26.29 -11.70
N GLY A 98 -11.70 -25.62 -10.70
CA GLY A 98 -11.20 -24.26 -10.83
C GLY A 98 -9.84 -24.17 -11.55
N PRO A 99 -9.46 -22.95 -12.00
CA PRO A 99 -8.13 -22.66 -12.51
C PRO A 99 -7.07 -22.97 -11.45
N SER A 100 -5.84 -23.20 -11.90
CA SER A 100 -4.70 -23.36 -11.00
C SER A 100 -4.54 -22.15 -10.05
N PRO A 101 -3.84 -22.32 -8.91
CA PRO A 101 -3.71 -21.23 -7.94
C PRO A 101 -3.07 -19.97 -8.53
N TRP A 102 -2.12 -20.13 -9.46
CA TRP A 102 -1.46 -19.02 -10.15
C TRP A 102 -2.42 -18.30 -11.11
N GLU A 103 -3.20 -19.04 -11.90
CA GLU A 103 -4.19 -18.46 -12.81
C GLU A 103 -5.25 -17.67 -12.04
N SER A 104 -5.70 -18.18 -10.89
CA SER A 104 -6.70 -17.52 -10.05
C SER A 104 -6.25 -16.15 -9.54
N VAL A 105 -4.97 -16.04 -9.15
CA VAL A 105 -4.36 -14.77 -8.73
C VAL A 105 -4.22 -13.83 -9.92
N LEU A 106 -3.71 -14.32 -11.06
CA LEU A 106 -3.55 -13.52 -12.27
C LEU A 106 -4.88 -12.95 -12.78
N ILE A 107 -5.93 -13.78 -12.84
CA ILE A 107 -7.28 -13.35 -13.23
C ILE A 107 -7.76 -12.23 -12.30
N THR A 108 -7.51 -12.35 -11.01
CA THR A 108 -7.97 -11.36 -10.02
C THR A 108 -7.23 -10.05 -10.13
N VAL A 109 -5.90 -10.10 -10.24
CA VAL A 109 -5.07 -8.92 -10.48
C VAL A 109 -5.47 -8.25 -11.80
N ALA A 110 -5.67 -9.03 -12.86
CA ALA A 110 -6.10 -8.51 -14.15
C ALA A 110 -7.49 -7.88 -14.06
N ALA A 111 -8.45 -8.53 -13.39
CA ALA A 111 -9.81 -8.02 -13.22
C ALA A 111 -9.84 -6.71 -12.42
N THR A 112 -9.10 -6.62 -11.31
CA THR A 112 -9.03 -5.38 -10.52
C THR A 112 -8.35 -4.27 -11.30
N THR A 113 -7.27 -4.59 -12.00
CA THR A 113 -6.53 -3.61 -12.82
C THR A 113 -7.39 -3.11 -13.98
N MET A 114 -8.11 -4.01 -14.66
CA MET A 114 -8.99 -3.67 -15.78
C MET A 114 -10.11 -2.72 -15.33
N ARG A 115 -10.73 -2.96 -14.18
CA ARG A 115 -11.78 -2.07 -13.63
C ARG A 115 -11.25 -0.66 -13.40
N VAL A 116 -10.07 -0.54 -12.79
CA VAL A 116 -9.41 0.76 -12.55
C VAL A 116 -9.04 1.43 -13.87
N PHE A 117 -8.45 0.68 -14.79
CA PHE A 117 -8.01 1.20 -16.07
C PHE A 117 -9.17 1.70 -16.94
N VAL A 118 -10.24 0.92 -17.06
CA VAL A 118 -11.46 1.31 -17.79
C VAL A 118 -12.09 2.55 -17.16
N GLY A 119 -12.20 2.59 -15.83
CA GLY A 119 -12.70 3.77 -15.12
C GLY A 119 -11.86 5.03 -15.39
N LEU A 120 -10.52 4.88 -15.38
CA LEU A 120 -9.59 5.98 -15.67
C LEU A 120 -9.73 6.49 -17.11
N VAL A 121 -9.83 5.59 -18.09
CA VAL A 121 -9.99 5.95 -19.50
C VAL A 121 -11.29 6.72 -19.72
N ILE A 122 -12.40 6.21 -19.18
CA ILE A 122 -13.71 6.88 -19.30
C ILE A 122 -13.68 8.25 -18.62
N ALA A 123 -13.17 8.32 -17.39
CA ALA A 123 -13.08 9.58 -16.64
C ALA A 123 -12.17 10.60 -17.34
N SER A 124 -11.04 10.15 -17.90
CA SER A 124 -10.11 10.99 -18.65
C SER A 124 -10.76 11.55 -19.92
N MET A 125 -11.40 10.70 -20.72
CA MET A 125 -12.09 11.14 -21.95
C MET A 125 -13.20 12.16 -21.66
N LEU A 126 -14.04 11.89 -20.65
CA LEU A 126 -15.12 12.80 -20.25
C LEU A 126 -14.56 14.10 -19.66
N GLY A 127 -13.54 14.02 -18.81
CA GLY A 127 -12.89 15.18 -18.20
C GLY A 127 -12.27 16.10 -19.26
N ILE A 128 -11.56 15.53 -20.24
CA ILE A 128 -10.99 16.29 -21.36
C ILE A 128 -12.10 16.93 -22.18
N ALA A 129 -13.14 16.17 -22.56
CA ALA A 129 -14.26 16.69 -23.33
C ALA A 129 -14.93 17.88 -22.62
N ILE A 130 -15.27 17.73 -21.34
CA ILE A 130 -15.89 18.79 -20.53
C ILE A 130 -14.95 20.00 -20.41
N GLY A 131 -13.66 19.78 -20.15
CA GLY A 131 -12.66 20.84 -20.06
C GLY A 131 -12.53 21.65 -21.36
N VAL A 132 -12.56 20.98 -22.51
CA VAL A 132 -12.57 21.63 -23.83
C VAL A 132 -13.87 22.42 -24.01
N LEU A 133 -15.04 21.85 -23.71
CA LEU A 133 -16.33 22.54 -23.85
C LEU A 133 -16.41 23.82 -23.00
N VAL A 134 -15.94 23.77 -21.76
CA VAL A 134 -15.84 24.93 -20.86
C VAL A 134 -14.94 26.01 -21.45
N ARG A 135 -13.83 25.64 -22.10
CA ARG A 135 -12.90 26.59 -22.71
C ARG A 135 -13.49 27.35 -23.91
N TYR A 136 -14.27 26.67 -24.75
CA TYR A 136 -14.79 27.28 -25.99
C TYR A 136 -16.14 27.98 -25.83
N TRP A 137 -17.00 27.54 -24.89
CA TRP A 137 -18.34 28.09 -24.73
C TRP A 137 -18.55 28.80 -23.40
N ARG A 138 -18.75 30.13 -23.46
CA ARG A 138 -19.02 31.00 -22.30
C ARG A 138 -20.26 30.58 -21.48
N LEU A 139 -21.22 29.89 -22.10
CA LEU A 139 -22.39 29.36 -21.40
C LEU A 139 -22.03 28.15 -20.51
N PHE A 140 -21.20 27.23 -21.03
CA PHE A 140 -20.73 26.06 -20.29
C PHE A 140 -19.85 26.47 -19.12
N ASP A 141 -18.99 27.45 -19.30
CA ASP A 141 -18.17 28.06 -18.24
C ASP A 141 -19.02 28.51 -17.05
N ARG A 142 -20.10 29.26 -17.31
CA ARG A 142 -20.97 29.81 -16.25
C ARG A 142 -21.85 28.78 -15.54
N LEU A 143 -22.16 27.65 -16.19
CA LEU A 143 -23.08 26.63 -15.65
C LEU A 143 -22.34 25.44 -15.03
N VAL A 144 -21.29 24.97 -15.71
CA VAL A 144 -20.57 23.74 -15.33
C VAL A 144 -19.52 24.03 -14.26
N LEU A 145 -18.77 25.15 -14.33
CA LEU A 145 -17.74 25.43 -13.32
C LEU A 145 -18.29 25.49 -11.89
N PRO A 146 -19.40 26.21 -11.60
CA PRO A 146 -19.93 26.23 -10.23
C PRO A 146 -20.34 24.83 -9.75
N THR A 147 -20.89 24.01 -10.64
CA THR A 147 -21.30 22.64 -10.31
C THR A 147 -20.09 21.76 -9.99
N VAL A 148 -19.04 21.84 -10.81
CA VAL A 148 -17.79 21.08 -10.61
C VAL A 148 -17.09 21.50 -9.32
N THR A 149 -17.01 22.81 -9.03
CA THR A 149 -16.37 23.29 -7.79
C THR A 149 -17.15 22.86 -6.55
N LEU A 150 -18.49 22.85 -6.61
CA LEU A 150 -19.35 22.34 -5.54
C LEU A 150 -19.21 20.84 -5.32
N LEU A 151 -18.98 20.05 -6.38
CA LEU A 151 -18.77 18.60 -6.29
C LEU A 151 -17.34 18.21 -5.90
N SER A 152 -16.35 19.08 -6.14
CA SER A 152 -14.93 18.79 -5.87
C SER A 152 -14.59 18.39 -4.42
N PRO A 153 -15.23 18.93 -3.35
CA PRO A 153 -14.94 18.49 -1.98
C PRO A 153 -15.67 17.20 -1.58
N VAL A 154 -16.54 16.64 -2.43
CA VAL A 154 -17.29 15.42 -2.12
C VAL A 154 -16.35 14.21 -2.24
N SER A 155 -16.19 13.47 -1.14
CA SER A 155 -15.37 12.25 -1.13
C SER A 155 -15.90 11.22 -2.14
N PRO A 156 -15.02 10.56 -2.92
CA PRO A 156 -15.42 9.46 -3.81
C PRO A 156 -16.20 8.34 -3.11
N ILE A 157 -15.95 8.09 -1.83
CA ILE A 157 -16.66 7.08 -1.03
C ILE A 157 -18.13 7.46 -0.79
N ALA A 158 -18.48 8.75 -0.77
CA ALA A 158 -19.86 9.20 -0.55
C ALA A 158 -20.81 8.80 -1.70
N TRP A 159 -20.26 8.45 -2.87
CA TRP A 159 -21.02 8.00 -4.04
C TRP A 159 -21.41 6.52 -3.99
N LEU A 160 -20.87 5.76 -3.04
CA LEU A 160 -21.07 4.31 -2.95
C LEU A 160 -22.57 3.94 -2.83
N PRO A 161 -23.39 4.56 -1.96
CA PRO A 161 -24.82 4.23 -1.88
C PRO A 161 -25.57 4.52 -3.19
N VAL A 162 -25.27 5.64 -3.84
CA VAL A 162 -25.91 6.03 -5.12
C VAL A 162 -25.56 5.03 -6.22
N ALA A 163 -24.29 4.61 -6.29
CA ALA A 163 -23.85 3.59 -7.24
C ALA A 163 -24.57 2.25 -7.01
N ILE A 164 -24.73 1.83 -5.75
CA ILE A 164 -25.50 0.62 -5.43
C ILE A 164 -26.96 0.76 -5.85
N PHE A 165 -27.60 1.91 -5.63
CA PHE A 165 -28.99 2.11 -6.04
C PHE A 165 -29.16 2.10 -7.57
N LEU A 166 -28.23 2.69 -8.33
CA LEU A 166 -28.31 2.73 -9.79
C LEU A 166 -27.98 1.38 -10.45
N PHE A 167 -26.91 0.73 -10.00
CA PHE A 167 -26.37 -0.47 -10.65
C PHE A 167 -26.82 -1.78 -9.98
N GLY A 168 -27.41 -1.70 -8.79
CA GLY A 168 -27.68 -2.85 -7.94
C GLY A 168 -26.41 -3.41 -7.29
N ILE A 169 -26.60 -4.25 -6.27
CA ILE A 169 -25.59 -5.24 -5.89
C ILE A 169 -25.82 -6.44 -6.82
N GLY A 170 -24.90 -6.66 -7.75
CA GLY A 170 -24.87 -7.87 -8.58
C GLY A 170 -24.83 -9.13 -7.73
#